data_AF-A0A5E4HVW2-F1
#
_entry.id   AF-A0A5E4HVW2-F1
#
_cell.length_a   1.000
_cell.length_b   1.000
_cell.length_c   1.000
_cell.angle_alpha   90.00
_cell.angle_beta   90.00
_cell.angle_gamma   90.00
#
_symmetry.space_group_name_H-M   'P 1'
#
loop_
_entity.id
_entity.type
_entity.pdbx_description
1 polymer ?
#
loop_
_entity_poly.entity_id
_entity_poly.type
_entity_poly.pdbx_seq_one_letter_code
_entity_poly.pdbx_strand_id
1 'polypeptide(L)' 'MRYVHIQSVLPQEDVIALKVKSGESSVKDAIAKAIYHYLKCELAD' A
#
# COMPACT_ATOMS: atom_id res chain seq x y z
N MET A 1 -13.14 -17.26 0.30
CA MET A 1 -12.59 -15.94 0.68
C MET A 1 -13.50 -14.87 0.12
N ARG A 2 -13.95 -13.89 0.93
CA ARG A 2 -14.75 -12.76 0.44
C ARG A 2 -13.80 -11.60 0.20
N TYR A 3 -13.80 -11.05 -1.01
CA TYR A 3 -12.97 -9.91 -1.39
C TYR A 3 -13.84 -8.66 -1.51
N VAL A 4 -13.33 -7.54 -1.03
CA VAL A 4 -13.94 -6.22 -1.20
C VAL A 4 -13.06 -5.45 -2.17
N HIS A 5 -13.63 -4.98 -3.28
CA HIS A 5 -12.96 -4.05 -4.17
C HIS A 5 -13.18 -2.63 -3.65
N ILE A 6 -12.09 -1.93 -3.38
CA ILE A 6 -12.11 -0.53 -2.96
C ILE A 6 -11.39 0.32 -3.98
N GLN A 7 -11.94 1.50 -4.24
CA GLN A 7 -11.30 2.55 -5.02
C GLN A 7 -11.14 3.76 -4.11
N SER A 8 -9.94 4.32 -4.06
CA SER A 8 -9.63 5.50 -3.26
C SER A 8 -8.83 6.48 -4.10
N VAL A 9 -8.98 7.77 -3.80
CA VAL A 9 -8.17 8.84 -4.40
C VAL A 9 -6.96 9.05 -3.49
N LEU A 10 -5.77 9.05 -4.10
CA LEU A 10 -4.50 9.26 -3.41
C LEU A 10 -3.69 10.32 -4.17
N PRO A 11 -2.88 11.13 -3.46
CA PRO A 11 -1.94 12.04 -4.11
C PRO A 11 -0.97 11.28 -5.01
N GLN A 12 -0.72 11.83 -6.20
CA GLN A 12 0.11 11.16 -7.20
C GLN A 12 1.56 11.01 -6.72
N GLU A 13 2.09 12.04 -6.07
CA GLU A 13 3.43 12.06 -5.48
C GLU A 13 3.62 10.95 -4.44
N ASP A 14 2.62 10.72 -3.58
CA ASP A 14 2.66 9.67 -2.57
C ASP A 14 2.63 8.29 -3.19
N VAL A 15 1.82 8.09 -4.25
CA VAL A 15 1.78 6.82 -5.00
C VAL A 15 3.13 6.55 -5.67
N ILE A 16 3.76 7.56 -6.26
CA ILE A 16 5.09 7.43 -6.86
C ILE A 16 6.14 7.09 -5.80
N ALA A 17 6.17 7.84 -4.70
CA ALA A 17 7.10 7.60 -3.60
C ALA A 17 6.92 6.20 -3.00
N LEU A 18 5.67 5.75 -2.84
CA LEU A 18 5.36 4.43 -2.33
C LEU A 18 5.90 3.33 -3.25
N LYS A 19 5.67 3.44 -4.57
CA LYS A 19 6.17 2.47 -5.55
C LYS A 19 7.70 2.36 -5.55
N VAL A 20 8.39 3.49 -5.47
CA VAL A 20 9.86 3.53 -5.38
C VAL A 20 10.33 2.86 -4.08
N LYS A 21 9.72 3.21 -2.94
CA LYS A 21 10.09 2.64 -1.64
C LYS A 21 9.78 1.15 -1.52
N SER A 22 8.66 0.71 -2.10
CA SER A 22 8.23 -0.69 -2.07
C SER A 22 8.94 -1.56 -3.11
N GLY A 23 9.52 -0.95 -4.15
CA GLY A 23 10.09 -1.63 -5.32
C GLY A 23 9.03 -2.21 -6.27
N GLU A 24 7.77 -1.79 -6.15
CA GLU A 24 6.65 -2.38 -6.90
C GLU A 24 6.25 -1.50 -8.09
N SER A 25 6.04 -2.11 -9.26
CA SER A 25 5.57 -1.40 -10.47
C SER A 25 4.05 -1.19 -10.48
N SER A 26 3.32 -1.97 -9.68
CA SER A 26 1.86 -1.93 -9.53
C SER A 26 1.46 -1.14 -8.29
N VAL A 27 0.56 -0.18 -8.46
CA VAL A 27 0.02 0.62 -7.33
C VAL A 27 -0.67 -0.28 -6.31
N LYS A 28 -1.42 -1.28 -6.79
CA LYS A 28 -2.16 -2.23 -5.94
C LYS A 28 -1.19 -3.02 -5.05
N ASP A 29 -0.10 -3.52 -5.62
CA ASP A 29 0.86 -4.35 -4.88
C ASP A 29 1.69 -3.51 -3.92
N ALA A 30 2.05 -2.28 -4.32
CA ALA A 30 2.69 -1.31 -3.44
C ALA A 30 1.83 -1.00 -2.19
N ILE A 31 0.53 -0.72 -2.39
CA ILE A 31 -0.41 -0.45 -1.30
C ILE A 31 -0.62 -1.71 -0.43
N ALA A 32 -0.81 -2.88 -1.03
CA ALA A 32 -0.99 -4.12 -0.28
C ALA A 32 0.22 -4.39 0.63
N LYS A 33 1.44 -4.23 0.10
CA LYS A 33 2.69 -4.39 0.86
C LYS A 33 2.80 -3.37 1.99
N ALA A 34 2.42 -2.12 1.76
CA ALA A 34 2.39 -1.07 2.78
C ALA A 34 1.43 -1.41 3.93
N ILE A 35 0.21 -1.85 3.59
CA ILE A 35 -0.81 -2.25 4.57
C ILE A 35 -0.31 -3.43 5.40
N TYR A 36 0.21 -4.49 4.76
CA TYR A 36 0.72 -5.64 5.50
C TYR A 36 1.95 -5.32 6.33
N HIS A 37 2.78 -4.36 5.89
CA HIS A 37 3.89 -3.87 6.70
C HIS A 37 3.37 -3.14 7.93
N TYR A 38 2.41 -2.23 7.78
CA TYR A 38 1.78 -1.50 8.88
C TYR A 38 1.14 -2.45 9.90
N LEU A 39 0.32 -3.40 9.45
CA LEU A 39 -0.37 -4.36 10.32
C LEU A 39 0.56 -5.34 11.05
N LYS A 40 1.76 -5.57 10.53
CA LYS A 40 2.78 -6.46 11.14
C LYS A 40 3.80 -5.69 11.97
N CYS A 41 3.78 -4.37 11.95
CA CYS A 41 4.74 -3.57 12.69
C CYS A 41 4.36 -3.61 14.17
N GLU A 42 5.21 -4.21 15.01
CA GLU A 42 5.01 -4.30 16.47
C GLU A 42 5.03 -2.94 17.18
N LEU A 43 5.38 -1.87 16.45
CA LEU A 43 5.41 -0.47 16.90
C LEU A 43 4.14 0.31 16.53
N ALA A 44 3.08 -0.36 16.06
CA ALA A 44 1.82 0.29 15.68
C ALA A 44 0.89 0.60 16.88
N ASP A 45 1.37 0.41 18.12
CA ASP A 45 0.77 0.88 19.38
C ASP A 45 1.74 1.81 20.14
#